data_AF-A0A4Q5VAG8-F1
#
_entry.id   AF-A0A4Q5VAG8-F1
#
_cell.length_a   1.000
_cell.length_b   1.000
_cell.length_c   1.000
_cell.angle_alpha   90.00
_cell.angle_beta   90.00
_cell.angle_gamma   90.00
#
_symmetry.space_group_name_H-M   'P 1'
#
loop_
_entity.id
_entity.type
_entity.pdbx_description
1 polymer ?
#
loop_
_entity_poly.entity_id
_entity_poly.type
_entity_poly.pdbx_seq_one_letter_code
_entity_poly.pdbx_strand_id
1 'polypeptide(L)'
;MGWSNAVNYLRKHVLRNEYVATVQNRKDINLPWDVRIGSLLSWQISPFLKAQSARSIIRCPETTRGTISAISRLHYKDFDDGKQYRLYLNCDDNDTNETFIHVFTDNNGEPKEAIYCRMLTRFYPESNDEQVAFTGEEGHGLGDPTYELSYDTLAQIGYSEDELSIIFSGTESLSYSRAFKVEEAAHVQPFSGREIRIDDENGDRGLAQEILYMPYYRRLEELDEYLLISTEHVTSRNGDPSSREIHVDFMVGILLDLERLIVQ
;
A
#
# COMPACT_ATOMS: atom_id res chain seq x y z
N MET A 1 -33.97 42.86 -8.68
CA MET A 1 -33.11 41.81 -8.09
C MET A 1 -33.91 41.07 -7.03
N GLY A 2 -34.34 39.84 -7.32
CA GLY A 2 -35.26 39.08 -6.47
C GLY A 2 -34.59 38.53 -5.21
N TRP A 3 -35.36 38.43 -4.13
CA TRP A 3 -34.97 37.84 -2.85
C TRP A 3 -34.30 36.46 -2.95
N SER A 4 -34.62 35.67 -3.99
CA SER A 4 -33.99 34.39 -4.29
C SER A 4 -32.48 34.49 -4.57
N ASN A 5 -32.00 35.60 -5.13
CA ASN A 5 -30.58 35.81 -5.40
C ASN A 5 -29.78 36.17 -4.16
N ALA A 6 -30.37 36.90 -3.21
CA ALA A 6 -29.72 37.26 -1.96
C ALA A 6 -29.51 36.04 -1.04
N VAL A 7 -30.51 35.16 -0.95
CA VAL A 7 -30.41 33.91 -0.19
C VAL A 7 -29.39 32.96 -0.80
N ASN A 8 -29.36 32.80 -2.13
CA ASN A 8 -28.36 31.98 -2.80
C ASN A 8 -26.93 32.54 -2.68
N TYR A 9 -26.79 33.88 -2.69
CA TYR A 9 -25.52 34.54 -2.46
C TYR A 9 -25.02 34.33 -1.03
N LEU A 10 -25.89 34.53 -0.02
CA LEU A 10 -25.57 34.28 1.38
C LEU A 10 -25.26 32.80 1.65
N ARG A 11 -26.00 31.86 1.04
CA ARG A 11 -25.73 30.42 1.16
C ARG A 11 -24.36 30.06 0.56
N LYS A 12 -24.01 30.62 -0.61
CA LYS A 12 -22.67 30.46 -1.19
C LYS A 12 -21.58 31.10 -0.34
N HIS A 13 -21.86 32.21 0.33
CA HIS A 13 -20.89 32.91 1.17
C HIS A 13 -20.66 32.22 2.52
N VAL A 14 -21.72 31.67 3.12
CA VAL A 14 -21.66 30.84 4.35
C VAL A 14 -20.97 29.52 4.04
N LEU A 15 -21.35 28.82 2.98
CA LEU A 15 -20.65 27.61 2.55
C LEU A 15 -19.18 27.87 2.22
N ARG A 16 -18.85 28.98 1.55
CA ARG A 16 -17.45 29.34 1.25
C ARG A 16 -16.67 29.67 2.53
N ASN A 17 -17.27 30.36 3.51
CA ASN A 17 -16.57 30.73 4.75
C ASN A 17 -16.44 29.56 5.74
N GLU A 18 -17.46 28.70 5.84
CA GLU A 18 -17.38 27.45 6.60
C GLU A 18 -16.40 26.47 5.96
N TYR A 19 -16.43 26.31 4.63
CA TYR A 19 -15.51 25.46 3.88
C TYR A 19 -14.05 25.95 4.00
N VAL A 20 -13.80 27.26 3.93
CA VAL A 20 -12.46 27.84 4.10
C VAL A 20 -11.96 27.68 5.55
N ALA A 21 -12.84 27.81 6.55
CA ALA A 21 -12.48 27.57 7.95
C ALA A 21 -12.17 26.08 8.23
N THR A 22 -12.91 25.14 7.62
CA THR A 22 -12.64 23.70 7.75
C THR A 22 -11.40 23.23 6.96
N VAL A 23 -11.12 23.83 5.80
CA VAL A 23 -9.95 23.47 4.99
C VAL A 23 -8.64 23.93 5.65
N GLN A 24 -8.65 24.98 6.48
CA GLN A 24 -7.43 25.51 7.11
C GLN A 24 -6.74 24.56 8.10
N ASN A 25 -7.40 23.50 8.59
CA ASN A 25 -6.81 22.56 9.56
C ASN A 25 -6.69 21.11 9.08
N ARG A 26 -7.19 20.78 7.87
CA ARG A 26 -7.11 19.41 7.35
C ARG A 26 -5.67 18.97 7.09
N LYS A 27 -5.37 17.71 7.41
CA LYS A 27 -4.06 17.06 7.18
C LYS A 27 -4.05 16.16 5.95
N ASP A 28 -5.21 15.83 5.39
CA ASP A 28 -5.38 15.07 4.15
C ASP A 28 -5.37 15.97 2.90
N ILE A 29 -4.38 16.87 2.82
CA ILE A 29 -4.18 17.78 1.69
C ILE A 29 -2.87 17.48 0.95
N ASN A 30 -2.73 18.04 -0.26
CA ASN A 30 -1.57 17.87 -1.13
C ASN A 30 -1.29 16.39 -1.47
N LEU A 31 -2.35 15.71 -1.91
CA LEU A 31 -2.35 14.29 -2.23
C LEU A 31 -2.57 14.07 -3.73
N PRO A 32 -2.13 12.92 -4.28
CA PRO A 32 -2.40 12.53 -5.66
C PRO A 32 -3.87 12.72 -6.05
N TRP A 33 -4.12 13.32 -7.21
CA TRP A 33 -5.49 13.56 -7.73
C TRP A 33 -6.42 14.35 -6.79
N ASP A 34 -5.86 15.14 -5.85
CA ASP A 34 -6.62 15.88 -4.84
C ASP A 34 -7.54 14.99 -3.97
N VAL A 35 -7.20 13.70 -3.83
CA VAL A 35 -7.94 12.75 -2.99
C VAL A 35 -7.94 13.19 -1.53
N ARG A 36 -8.96 12.75 -0.79
CA ARG A 36 -9.13 12.99 0.65
C ARG A 36 -9.63 11.74 1.34
N ILE A 37 -9.54 11.72 2.67
CA ILE A 37 -10.22 10.68 3.44
C ILE A 37 -11.72 10.83 3.20
N GLY A 38 -12.38 9.73 2.82
CA GLY A 38 -13.77 9.70 2.37
C GLY A 38 -13.98 9.83 0.85
N SER A 39 -12.94 10.15 0.06
CA SER A 39 -13.04 10.13 -1.41
C SER A 39 -13.34 8.71 -1.91
N LEU A 40 -14.11 8.62 -2.99
CA LEU A 40 -14.41 7.35 -3.66
C LEU A 40 -13.40 7.14 -4.79
N LEU A 41 -12.63 6.06 -4.69
CA LEU A 41 -11.76 5.59 -5.76
C LEU A 41 -12.47 4.51 -6.56
N SER A 42 -12.27 4.52 -7.87
CA SER A 42 -12.72 3.46 -8.77
C SER A 42 -11.66 3.11 -9.79
N TRP A 43 -11.61 1.83 -10.16
CA TRP A 43 -10.60 1.27 -11.06
C TRP A 43 -11.24 0.26 -12.02
N GLN A 44 -10.46 -0.28 -12.95
CA GLN A 44 -10.91 -1.34 -13.85
C GLN A 44 -10.67 -2.73 -13.26
N ILE A 45 -11.60 -3.65 -13.51
CA ILE A 45 -11.46 -5.06 -13.11
C ILE A 45 -10.48 -5.83 -14.00
N SER A 46 -10.23 -5.35 -15.22
CA SER A 46 -9.47 -6.07 -16.25
C SER A 46 -8.06 -6.51 -15.83
N PRO A 47 -7.23 -5.70 -15.12
CA PRO A 47 -5.93 -6.16 -14.64
C PRO A 47 -6.03 -7.39 -13.72
N PHE A 48 -7.06 -7.45 -12.86
CA PHE A 48 -7.27 -8.56 -11.94
C PHE A 48 -7.73 -9.84 -12.66
N LEU A 49 -8.59 -9.70 -13.67
CA LEU A 49 -9.00 -10.86 -14.48
C LEU A 49 -7.82 -11.46 -15.23
N LYS A 50 -6.94 -10.61 -15.78
CA LYS A 50 -5.69 -11.05 -16.41
C LYS A 50 -4.77 -11.73 -15.42
N ALA A 51 -4.60 -11.15 -14.23
CA ALA A 51 -3.76 -11.70 -13.17
C ALA A 51 -4.24 -13.10 -12.77
N GLN A 52 -5.55 -13.27 -12.56
CA GLN A 52 -6.17 -14.55 -12.26
C GLN A 52 -5.96 -15.59 -13.36
N SER A 53 -6.18 -15.23 -14.63
CA SER A 53 -5.89 -16.14 -15.75
C SER A 53 -4.41 -16.53 -15.84
N ALA A 54 -3.52 -15.66 -15.36
CA ALA A 54 -2.09 -15.86 -15.34
C ALA A 54 -1.56 -16.44 -14.01
N ARG A 55 -2.44 -17.00 -13.16
CA ARG A 55 -2.09 -17.72 -11.92
C ARG A 55 -1.44 -16.84 -10.83
N SER A 56 -1.84 -15.58 -10.82
CA SER A 56 -1.52 -14.61 -9.77
C SER A 56 -2.12 -15.05 -8.43
N ILE A 57 -1.42 -14.77 -7.33
CA ILE A 57 -1.95 -14.97 -5.98
C ILE A 57 -2.93 -13.86 -5.61
N ILE A 58 -2.91 -12.71 -6.32
CA ILE A 58 -3.85 -11.63 -6.06
C ILE A 58 -5.28 -12.06 -6.37
N ARG A 59 -6.13 -12.04 -5.34
CA ARG A 59 -7.56 -12.29 -5.53
C ARG A 59 -8.22 -11.09 -6.20
N CYS A 60 -9.11 -11.39 -7.15
CA CYS A 60 -9.94 -10.37 -7.79
C CYS A 60 -10.81 -9.68 -6.72
N PRO A 61 -10.83 -8.35 -6.64
CA PRO A 61 -11.64 -7.66 -5.65
C PRO A 61 -13.13 -7.80 -5.98
N GLU A 62 -13.98 -7.92 -4.95
CA GLU A 62 -15.43 -8.04 -5.11
C GLU A 62 -16.06 -6.79 -5.74
N THR A 63 -15.43 -5.63 -5.50
CA THR A 63 -15.84 -4.34 -6.04
C THR A 63 -14.66 -3.69 -6.78
N THR A 64 -14.97 -2.87 -7.77
CA THR A 64 -13.98 -2.01 -8.45
C THR A 64 -13.96 -0.59 -7.89
N ARG A 65 -14.46 -0.43 -6.67
CA ARG A 65 -14.58 0.86 -6.00
C ARG A 65 -14.33 0.69 -4.51
N GLY A 66 -13.67 1.67 -3.91
CA GLY A 66 -13.42 1.72 -2.47
C GLY A 66 -13.35 3.15 -1.99
N THR A 67 -13.82 3.38 -0.77
CA THR A 67 -13.70 4.69 -0.10
C THR A 67 -12.36 4.73 0.61
N ILE A 68 -11.64 5.86 0.49
CA ILE A 68 -10.38 6.05 1.19
C ILE A 68 -10.65 6.17 2.69
N SER A 69 -10.17 5.21 3.48
CA SER A 69 -10.33 5.17 4.94
C SER A 69 -9.16 5.84 5.66
N ALA A 70 -7.95 5.73 5.12
CA ALA A 70 -6.74 6.30 5.68
C ALA A 70 -5.74 6.64 4.56
N ILE A 71 -4.78 7.50 4.89
CA ILE A 71 -3.79 7.97 3.92
C ILE A 71 -2.42 7.99 4.57
N SER A 72 -1.45 7.43 3.88
CA SER A 72 -0.06 7.45 4.29
C SER A 72 0.82 8.23 3.34
N ARG A 73 1.87 8.83 3.92
CA ARG A 73 3.00 9.41 3.21
C ARG A 73 4.25 8.65 3.61
N LEU A 74 4.96 8.13 2.61
CA LEU A 74 6.22 7.41 2.80
C LEU A 74 7.38 8.28 2.36
N HIS A 75 8.44 8.25 3.16
CA HIS A 75 9.69 8.92 2.87
C HIS A 75 10.85 7.94 3.08
N TYR A 76 11.51 7.55 2.00
CA TYR A 76 12.69 6.69 2.02
C TYR A 76 13.95 7.54 1.93
N LYS A 77 15.01 7.15 2.65
CA LYS A 77 16.25 7.94 2.76
C LYS A 77 17.00 8.05 1.43
N ASP A 78 16.94 7.01 0.61
CA ASP A 78 17.71 6.89 -0.63
C ASP A 78 16.85 7.14 -1.89
N PHE A 79 15.66 7.71 -1.73
CA PHE A 79 14.70 7.95 -2.80
C PHE A 79 14.39 9.45 -2.93
N ASP A 80 15.20 10.15 -3.73
CA ASP A 80 15.07 11.60 -3.94
C ASP A 80 14.14 11.97 -5.11
N ASP A 81 13.78 11.00 -5.95
CA ASP A 81 12.97 11.21 -7.16
C ASP A 81 11.48 10.99 -6.88
N GLY A 82 10.87 11.93 -6.17
CA GLY A 82 9.43 12.01 -6.01
C GLY A 82 8.90 11.60 -4.63
N LYS A 83 7.62 11.22 -4.58
CA LYS A 83 6.91 10.92 -3.32
C LYS A 83 6.07 9.67 -3.46
N GLN A 84 5.83 9.01 -2.34
CA GLN A 84 5.03 7.80 -2.28
C GLN A 84 3.89 7.95 -1.27
N TYR A 85 2.72 7.44 -1.65
CA TYR A 85 1.51 7.49 -0.85
C TYR A 85 0.86 6.11 -0.83
N ARG A 86 0.30 5.70 0.31
CA ARG A 86 -0.67 4.59 0.36
C ARG A 86 -2.05 5.17 0.60
N LEU A 87 -2.97 4.94 -0.34
CA LEU A 87 -4.38 5.31 -0.24
C LEU A 87 -5.15 4.08 0.23
N TYR A 88 -5.41 4.00 1.53
CA TYR A 88 -6.01 2.81 2.10
C TYR A 88 -7.50 2.76 1.82
N LEU A 89 -7.93 1.60 1.32
CA LEU A 89 -9.33 1.24 1.08
C LEU A 89 -9.90 0.44 2.25
N ASN A 90 -9.02 -0.27 2.95
CA ASN A 90 -9.34 -0.99 4.17
C ASN A 90 -8.12 -0.97 5.11
N CYS A 91 -8.31 -0.46 6.32
CA CYS A 91 -7.37 -0.55 7.45
C CYS A 91 -8.14 -1.15 8.62
N ASP A 92 -8.56 -2.41 8.51
CA ASP A 92 -9.22 -3.05 9.65
C ASP A 92 -8.18 -3.47 10.67
N ASP A 93 -8.44 -3.23 11.95
CA ASP A 93 -7.53 -3.53 13.07
C ASP A 93 -7.32 -5.06 13.28
N ASN A 94 -8.02 -5.89 12.50
CA ASN A 94 -7.91 -7.36 12.54
C ASN A 94 -6.87 -7.93 11.57
N ASP A 95 -5.99 -7.08 11.01
CA ASP A 95 -4.72 -7.46 10.37
C ASP A 95 -4.76 -8.58 9.32
N THR A 96 -5.88 -8.77 8.62
CA THR A 96 -6.05 -9.89 7.67
C THR A 96 -6.62 -9.49 6.31
N ASN A 97 -6.94 -8.20 6.11
CA ASN A 97 -7.52 -7.76 4.83
C ASN A 97 -7.18 -6.31 4.47
N GLU A 98 -6.02 -5.83 4.93
CA GLU A 98 -5.53 -4.51 4.56
C GLU A 98 -5.40 -4.42 3.04
N THR A 99 -5.91 -3.32 2.49
CA THR A 99 -5.89 -3.07 1.05
C THR A 99 -5.67 -1.58 0.81
N PHE A 100 -4.76 -1.25 -0.09
CA PHE A 100 -4.46 0.13 -0.45
C PHE A 100 -4.03 0.24 -1.91
N ILE A 101 -4.11 1.45 -2.44
CA ILE A 101 -3.44 1.81 -3.70
C ILE A 101 -2.15 2.51 -3.34
N HIS A 102 -1.01 1.91 -3.69
CA HIS A 102 0.30 2.53 -3.57
C HIS A 102 0.52 3.43 -4.78
N VAL A 103 0.75 4.71 -4.56
CA VAL A 103 0.89 5.72 -5.62
C VAL A 103 2.29 6.31 -5.57
N PHE A 104 2.97 6.26 -6.71
CA PHE A 104 4.25 6.92 -6.91
C PHE A 104 4.01 8.21 -7.69
N THR A 105 4.51 9.34 -7.18
CA THR A 105 4.46 10.63 -7.87
C THR A 105 5.86 11.12 -8.18
N ASP A 106 5.99 11.94 -9.21
CA ASP A 106 7.20 12.71 -9.44
C ASP A 106 7.38 13.86 -8.42
N ASN A 107 8.44 14.64 -8.60
CA ASN A 107 8.75 15.81 -7.78
C ASN A 107 7.71 16.95 -7.87
N ASN A 108 6.89 16.98 -8.92
CA ASN A 108 5.79 17.93 -9.08
C ASN A 108 4.50 17.44 -8.41
N GLY A 109 4.48 16.20 -7.89
CA GLY A 109 3.30 15.57 -7.31
C GLY A 109 2.37 14.94 -8.35
N GLU A 110 2.80 14.79 -9.60
CA GLU A 110 2.01 14.10 -10.62
C GLU A 110 2.15 12.58 -10.46
N PRO A 111 1.05 11.82 -10.40
CA PRO A 111 1.09 10.36 -10.35
C PRO A 111 1.75 9.76 -11.60
N LYS A 112 2.72 8.87 -11.41
CA LYS A 112 3.44 8.15 -12.47
C LYS A 112 3.19 6.65 -12.46
N GLU A 113 2.87 6.09 -11.31
CA GLU A 113 2.51 4.68 -11.18
C GLU A 113 1.55 4.46 -10.01
N ALA A 114 0.68 3.45 -10.15
CA ALA A 114 -0.22 3.01 -9.09
C ALA A 114 -0.26 1.49 -9.04
N ILE A 115 -0.09 0.92 -7.85
CA ILE A 115 -0.16 -0.51 -7.60
C ILE A 115 -1.34 -0.75 -6.66
N TYR A 116 -2.26 -1.64 -7.02
CA TYR A 116 -3.25 -2.15 -6.08
C TYR A 116 -2.56 -3.19 -5.21
N CYS A 117 -2.54 -2.96 -3.90
CA CYS A 117 -1.90 -3.84 -2.93
C CYS A 117 -2.94 -4.44 -2.00
N ARG A 118 -2.78 -5.73 -1.69
CA ARG A 118 -3.54 -6.44 -0.68
C ARG A 118 -2.61 -7.22 0.22
N MET A 119 -2.87 -7.20 1.52
CA MET A 119 -2.13 -7.99 2.48
C MET A 119 -2.40 -9.48 2.29
N LEU A 120 -1.32 -10.25 2.22
CA LEU A 120 -1.33 -11.70 2.32
C LEU A 120 -1.35 -12.10 3.78
N THR A 121 -0.35 -11.65 4.54
CA THR A 121 -0.19 -11.97 5.95
C THR A 121 0.69 -10.94 6.64
N ARG A 122 0.50 -10.83 7.95
CA ARG A 122 1.40 -10.17 8.88
C ARG A 122 2.10 -11.22 9.74
N PHE A 123 3.39 -11.05 9.92
CA PHE A 123 4.21 -11.88 10.79
C PHE A 123 4.78 -11.05 11.93
N TYR A 124 4.74 -11.60 13.14
CA TYR A 124 5.26 -10.99 14.35
C TYR A 124 6.53 -11.71 14.78
N PRO A 125 7.72 -11.20 14.45
CA PRO A 125 8.96 -11.87 14.81
C PRO A 125 9.14 -11.89 16.33
N GLU A 126 9.27 -13.08 16.90
CA GLU A 126 9.38 -13.31 18.34
C GLU A 126 10.84 -13.37 18.81
N SER A 127 11.78 -13.65 17.89
CA SER A 127 13.21 -13.74 18.17
C SER A 127 14.06 -12.75 17.35
N ASN A 128 15.25 -12.43 17.86
CA ASN A 128 16.20 -11.60 17.11
C ASN A 128 16.59 -12.24 15.77
N ASP A 129 16.76 -13.56 15.74
CA ASP A 129 17.14 -14.28 14.52
C ASP A 129 16.04 -14.15 13.45
N GLU A 130 14.77 -14.20 13.85
CA GLU A 130 13.63 -13.93 12.95
C GLU A 130 13.59 -12.47 12.49
N GLN A 131 13.86 -11.50 13.38
CA GLN A 131 13.93 -10.10 12.99
C GLN A 131 15.04 -9.87 11.96
N VAL A 132 16.24 -10.40 12.19
CA VAL A 132 17.40 -10.25 11.29
C VAL A 132 17.09 -10.75 9.88
N ALA A 133 16.36 -11.86 9.75
CA ALA A 133 15.94 -12.40 8.45
C ALA A 133 15.08 -11.41 7.64
N PHE A 134 14.37 -10.50 8.32
CA PHE A 134 13.49 -9.51 7.70
C PHE A 134 14.02 -8.07 7.76
N THR A 135 15.17 -7.80 8.39
CA THR A 135 15.81 -6.47 8.34
C THR A 135 16.93 -6.39 7.30
N GLY A 136 17.56 -7.52 6.94
CA GLY A 136 18.69 -7.57 6.02
C GLY A 136 20.01 -7.06 6.63
N GLU A 137 20.05 -6.84 7.95
CA GLU A 137 21.20 -6.25 8.67
C GLU A 137 22.48 -7.11 8.58
N GLU A 138 22.33 -8.43 8.45
CA GLU A 138 23.47 -9.36 8.34
C GLU A 138 23.86 -9.70 6.89
N GLY A 139 23.28 -9.01 5.90
CA GLY A 139 23.59 -9.24 4.49
C GLY A 139 22.98 -10.52 3.91
N HIS A 140 21.92 -11.03 4.52
CA HIS A 140 21.10 -12.16 4.06
C HIS A 140 19.62 -11.90 4.39
N GLY A 141 18.70 -12.65 3.79
CA GLY A 141 17.26 -12.54 4.04
C GLY A 141 16.62 -11.43 3.19
N LEU A 142 15.97 -10.46 3.83
CA LEU A 142 15.38 -9.33 3.11
C LEU A 142 16.46 -8.58 2.33
N GLY A 143 16.32 -8.55 1.01
CA GLY A 143 17.33 -8.02 0.10
C GLY A 143 18.08 -9.07 -0.72
N ASP A 144 17.86 -10.37 -0.47
CA ASP A 144 18.37 -11.45 -1.31
C ASP A 144 17.84 -11.35 -2.75
N PRO A 145 18.50 -11.99 -3.75
CA PRO A 145 18.14 -11.83 -5.16
C PRO A 145 16.76 -12.41 -5.48
N THR A 146 16.35 -13.43 -4.71
CA THR A 146 15.09 -14.13 -4.85
C THR A 146 14.43 -14.33 -3.49
N TYR A 147 13.11 -14.27 -3.47
CA TYR A 147 12.28 -14.66 -2.33
C TYR A 147 11.34 -15.79 -2.76
N GLU A 148 11.25 -16.86 -1.96
CA GLU A 148 10.36 -17.99 -2.23
C GLU A 148 9.14 -17.98 -1.32
N LEU A 149 7.96 -18.02 -1.93
CA LEU A 149 6.70 -18.18 -1.22
C LEU A 149 6.21 -19.62 -1.39
N SER A 150 6.14 -20.39 -0.29
CA SER A 150 5.76 -21.80 -0.35
C SER A 150 4.24 -22.00 -0.44
N TYR A 151 3.87 -23.18 -0.95
CA TYR A 151 2.49 -23.67 -0.93
C TYR A 151 1.90 -23.64 0.47
N ASP A 152 2.63 -24.19 1.44
CA ASP A 152 2.18 -24.32 2.82
C ASP A 152 1.89 -22.96 3.46
N THR A 153 2.69 -21.94 3.17
CA THR A 153 2.44 -20.57 3.66
C THR A 153 1.11 -20.05 3.14
N LEU A 154 0.81 -20.21 1.84
CA LEU A 154 -0.46 -19.77 1.27
C LEU A 154 -1.66 -20.59 1.79
N ALA A 155 -1.48 -21.90 2.01
CA ALA A 155 -2.50 -22.75 2.62
C ALA A 155 -2.83 -22.29 4.06
N GLN A 156 -1.82 -21.99 4.86
CA GLN A 156 -1.99 -21.57 6.27
C GLN A 156 -2.74 -20.25 6.40
N ILE A 157 -2.62 -19.34 5.43
CA ILE A 157 -3.30 -18.04 5.43
C ILE A 157 -4.67 -18.09 4.73
N GLY A 158 -5.18 -19.28 4.41
CA GLY A 158 -6.56 -19.50 3.99
C GLY A 158 -6.80 -19.48 2.47
N TYR A 159 -5.79 -19.82 1.66
CA TYR A 159 -6.04 -20.22 0.27
C TYR A 159 -6.59 -21.65 0.23
N SER A 160 -7.61 -21.87 -0.59
CA SER A 160 -8.19 -23.19 -0.80
C SER A 160 -7.30 -24.06 -1.67
N GLU A 161 -7.40 -25.39 -1.52
CA GLU A 161 -6.68 -26.37 -2.35
C GLU A 161 -6.91 -26.14 -3.87
N ASP A 162 -8.13 -25.77 -4.26
CA ASP A 162 -8.44 -25.45 -5.66
C ASP A 162 -7.66 -24.21 -6.14
N GLU A 163 -7.64 -23.12 -5.36
CA GLU A 163 -6.86 -21.92 -5.68
C GLU A 163 -5.36 -22.24 -5.75
N LEU A 164 -4.83 -22.96 -4.77
CA LEU A 164 -3.42 -23.31 -4.70
C LEU A 164 -2.99 -24.20 -5.87
N SER A 165 -3.82 -25.18 -6.26
CA SER A 165 -3.54 -26.04 -7.40
C SER A 165 -3.38 -25.25 -8.71
N ILE A 166 -4.16 -24.17 -8.89
CA ILE A 166 -4.09 -23.28 -10.04
C ILE A 166 -2.85 -22.39 -9.98
N ILE A 167 -2.61 -21.77 -8.81
CA ILE A 167 -1.51 -20.83 -8.58
C ILE A 167 -0.15 -21.51 -8.79
N PHE A 168 0.04 -22.68 -8.17
CA PHE A 168 1.32 -23.40 -8.18
C PHE A 168 1.48 -24.30 -9.40
N SER A 169 0.38 -24.77 -10.00
CA SER A 169 0.43 -25.65 -11.19
C SER A 169 1.35 -26.86 -10.98
N GLY A 170 1.40 -27.40 -9.75
CA GLY A 170 2.23 -28.54 -9.36
C GLY A 170 3.64 -28.21 -8.86
N THR A 171 4.01 -26.92 -8.68
CA THR A 171 5.24 -26.54 -7.96
C THR A 171 5.01 -26.46 -6.45
N GLU A 172 6.09 -26.49 -5.66
CA GLU A 172 6.02 -26.38 -4.19
C GLU A 172 6.23 -24.93 -3.70
N SER A 173 6.89 -24.09 -4.52
CA SER A 173 7.16 -22.68 -4.22
C SER A 173 6.93 -21.79 -5.45
N LEU A 174 6.71 -20.50 -5.19
CA LEU A 174 6.72 -19.42 -6.16
C LEU A 174 7.95 -18.57 -5.93
N SER A 175 8.80 -18.43 -6.94
CA SER A 175 10.00 -17.60 -6.86
C SER A 175 9.70 -16.19 -7.36
N TYR A 176 10.02 -15.20 -6.52
CA TYR A 176 10.00 -13.78 -6.87
C TYR A 176 11.45 -13.27 -6.92
N SER A 177 11.78 -12.50 -7.94
CA SER A 177 13.08 -11.83 -8.07
C SER A 177 13.03 -10.42 -7.49
N ARG A 178 14.12 -9.91 -6.92
CA ARG A 178 14.22 -8.52 -6.46
C ARG A 178 13.87 -7.55 -7.61
N ALA A 179 12.99 -6.57 -7.35
CA ALA A 179 12.36 -5.76 -8.40
C ALA A 179 13.27 -4.71 -9.07
N PHE A 180 14.50 -4.54 -8.57
CA PHE A 180 15.50 -3.68 -9.17
C PHE A 180 16.81 -4.43 -9.36
N LYS A 181 17.44 -4.18 -10.50
CA LYS A 181 18.67 -4.86 -10.91
C LYS A 181 19.87 -4.07 -10.41
N VAL A 182 20.53 -4.62 -9.39
CA VAL A 182 21.93 -4.30 -9.10
C VAL A 182 22.73 -5.49 -9.60
N GLU A 183 23.54 -5.29 -10.64
CA GLU A 183 24.34 -6.36 -11.25
C GLU A 183 25.23 -7.02 -10.19
N GLU A 184 25.25 -8.36 -10.18
CA GLU A 184 26.16 -9.22 -9.39
C GLU A 184 26.07 -9.10 -7.85
N ALA A 185 25.13 -8.31 -7.31
CA ALA A 185 24.96 -8.19 -5.86
C ALA A 185 24.17 -9.38 -5.27
N ALA A 186 24.88 -10.23 -4.53
CA ALA A 186 24.32 -11.34 -3.77
C ALA A 186 23.29 -10.89 -2.73
N HIS A 187 23.43 -9.67 -2.20
CA HIS A 187 22.48 -9.03 -1.29
C HIS A 187 22.44 -7.54 -1.57
N VAL A 188 21.26 -6.92 -1.41
CA VAL A 188 21.12 -5.47 -1.41
C VAL A 188 20.34 -5.05 -0.18
N GLN A 189 20.84 -4.04 0.54
CA GLN A 189 20.18 -3.52 1.73
C GLN A 189 18.75 -3.04 1.41
N PRO A 190 17.75 -3.40 2.23
CA PRO A 190 16.39 -2.87 2.12
C PRO A 190 16.34 -1.35 2.20
N PHE A 191 15.37 -0.76 1.52
CA PHE A 191 15.15 0.68 1.62
C PHE A 191 14.69 1.02 3.03
N SER A 192 15.39 1.95 3.67
CA SER A 192 14.97 2.46 4.98
C SER A 192 14.18 3.76 4.83
N GLY A 193 13.09 3.88 5.57
CA GLY A 193 12.21 5.02 5.47
C GLY A 193 11.32 5.22 6.69
N ARG A 194 10.44 6.20 6.58
CA ARG A 194 9.41 6.52 7.56
C ARG A 194 8.06 6.65 6.88
N GLU A 195 7.05 6.11 7.53
CA GLU A 195 5.65 6.29 7.17
C GLU A 195 4.93 7.12 8.24
N ILE A 196 4.05 7.99 7.78
CA ILE A 196 3.05 8.68 8.60
C ILE A 196 1.69 8.44 7.96
N ARG A 197 0.86 7.64 8.63
CA ARG A 197 -0.54 7.41 8.27
C ARG A 197 -1.44 8.31 9.10
N ILE A 198 -2.45 8.87 8.46
CA ILE A 198 -3.56 9.57 9.10
C ILE A 198 -4.86 8.82 8.81
N ASP A 199 -5.66 8.64 9.86
CA ASP A 199 -6.90 7.85 9.85
C ASP A 199 -8.15 8.75 10.00
N ASP A 200 -7.94 10.07 10.02
CA ASP A 200 -8.97 11.09 9.91
C ASP A 200 -8.43 12.37 9.27
N GLU A 201 -9.36 13.21 8.84
CA GLU A 201 -9.11 14.45 8.12
C GLU A 201 -8.28 15.48 8.91
N ASN A 202 -8.27 15.42 10.24
CA ASN A 202 -7.51 16.32 11.10
C ASN A 202 -6.14 15.74 11.49
N GLY A 203 -5.91 14.45 11.23
CA GLY A 203 -4.71 13.74 11.63
C GLY A 203 -4.62 13.51 13.14
N ASP A 204 -5.76 13.49 13.83
CA ASP A 204 -5.81 13.23 15.28
C ASP A 204 -5.57 11.74 15.57
N ARG A 205 -5.96 10.87 14.63
CA ARG A 205 -5.72 9.43 14.65
C ARG A 205 -4.80 9.02 13.50
N GLY A 206 -4.03 7.96 13.73
CA GLY A 206 -3.08 7.44 12.76
C GLY A 206 -1.92 6.68 13.39
N LEU A 207 -0.88 6.46 12.60
CA LEU A 207 0.35 5.82 13.04
C LEU A 207 1.58 6.50 12.44
N ALA A 208 2.70 6.40 13.14
CA ALA A 208 4.01 6.72 12.63
C ALA A 208 4.92 5.50 12.81
N GLN A 209 5.65 5.12 11.77
CA GLN A 209 6.52 3.95 11.81
C GLN A 209 7.78 4.13 10.99
N GLU A 210 8.84 3.42 11.38
CA GLU A 210 10.02 3.21 10.56
C GLU A 210 9.82 1.95 9.72
N ILE A 211 10.31 1.97 8.48
CA ILE A 211 10.09 0.88 7.52
C ILE A 211 11.42 0.47 6.92
N LEU A 212 11.64 -0.84 6.87
CA LEU A 212 12.58 -1.49 5.96
C LEU A 212 11.79 -2.19 4.88
N TYR A 213 12.02 -1.83 3.62
CA TYR A 213 11.17 -2.20 2.50
C TYR A 213 11.98 -2.83 1.38
N MET A 214 11.50 -3.97 0.88
CA MET A 214 12.08 -4.62 -0.30
C MET A 214 10.97 -5.13 -1.24
N PRO A 215 10.86 -4.56 -2.45
CA PRO A 215 9.98 -5.09 -3.48
C PRO A 215 10.63 -6.24 -4.25
N TYR A 216 9.86 -7.31 -4.40
CA TYR A 216 10.12 -8.42 -5.31
C TYR A 216 9.02 -8.48 -6.37
N TYR A 217 9.30 -9.14 -7.50
CA TYR A 217 8.33 -9.37 -8.56
C TYR A 217 8.52 -10.75 -9.16
N ARG A 218 7.45 -11.28 -9.74
CA ARG A 218 7.53 -12.39 -10.68
C ARG A 218 6.80 -12.03 -11.95
N ARG A 219 7.36 -12.45 -13.08
CA ARG A 219 6.75 -12.26 -14.40
C ARG A 219 5.66 -13.32 -14.57
N LEU A 220 4.42 -12.87 -14.72
CA LEU A 220 3.33 -13.69 -15.24
C LEU A 220 3.21 -13.43 -16.75
N GLU A 221 2.41 -14.22 -17.47
CA GLU A 221 2.36 -14.18 -18.95
C GLU A 221 2.19 -12.75 -19.52
N GLU A 222 1.20 -12.01 -19.02
CA GLU A 222 0.86 -10.67 -19.54
C GLU A 222 1.14 -9.51 -18.56
N LEU A 223 1.64 -9.79 -17.35
CA LEU A 223 1.84 -8.76 -16.33
C LEU A 223 2.87 -9.18 -15.26
N ASP A 224 3.30 -8.19 -14.48
CA ASP A 224 4.13 -8.42 -13.30
C ASP A 224 3.24 -8.46 -12.05
N GLU A 225 3.46 -9.49 -11.22
CA GLU A 225 2.95 -9.53 -9.86
C GLU A 225 4.07 -9.18 -8.90
N TYR A 226 3.77 -8.28 -7.97
CA TYR A 226 4.71 -7.79 -6.98
C TYR A 226 4.46 -8.45 -5.64
N LEU A 227 5.54 -8.82 -4.95
CA LEU A 227 5.55 -9.18 -3.55
C LEU A 227 6.32 -8.08 -2.81
N LEU A 228 5.61 -7.28 -2.04
CA LEU A 228 6.15 -6.17 -1.29
C LEU A 228 6.30 -6.60 0.16
N ILE A 229 7.54 -6.69 0.63
CA ILE A 229 7.84 -7.11 2.00
C ILE A 229 8.33 -5.89 2.76
N SER A 230 7.67 -5.58 3.89
CA SER A 230 8.06 -4.49 4.77
C SER A 230 8.16 -4.94 6.21
N THR A 231 9.31 -4.68 6.83
CA THR A 231 9.47 -4.75 8.28
C THR A 231 9.20 -3.38 8.85
N GLU A 232 8.17 -3.28 9.68
CA GLU A 232 7.65 -2.02 10.17
C GLU A 232 7.81 -1.95 11.69
N HIS A 233 8.39 -0.84 12.16
CA HIS A 233 8.61 -0.56 13.57
C HIS A 233 7.68 0.58 13.96
N VAL A 234 6.56 0.26 14.60
CA VAL A 234 5.58 1.25 15.05
C VAL A 234 6.21 2.10 16.13
N THR A 235 6.38 3.39 15.85
CA THR A 235 6.98 4.37 16.77
C THR A 235 5.94 5.12 17.59
N SER A 236 4.74 5.28 17.04
CA SER A 236 3.60 5.90 17.72
C SER A 236 2.28 5.53 17.05
N ARG A 237 1.23 5.37 17.87
CA ARG A 237 -0.16 5.20 17.42
C ARG A 237 -1.02 6.25 18.10
N ASN A 238 -1.80 7.02 17.34
CA ASN A 238 -2.64 8.11 17.86
C ASN A 238 -1.88 9.09 18.78
N GLY A 239 -0.60 9.34 18.51
CA GLY A 239 0.27 10.18 19.32
C GLY A 239 0.83 9.54 20.59
N ASP A 240 0.47 8.29 20.90
CA ASP A 240 1.03 7.52 22.02
C ASP A 240 2.30 6.77 21.56
N PRO A 241 3.48 7.10 22.10
CA PRO A 241 4.74 6.43 21.76
C PRO A 241 4.97 5.12 22.53
N SER A 242 4.08 4.75 23.45
CA SER A 242 4.17 3.50 24.23
C SER A 242 3.64 2.28 23.46
N SER A 243 2.83 2.52 22.42
CA SER A 243 2.32 1.50 21.49
C SER A 243 3.36 1.10 20.45
N ARG A 244 4.48 0.52 20.90
CA ARG A 244 5.54 0.01 20.02
C ARG A 244 5.31 -1.44 19.67
N GLU A 245 5.49 -1.74 18.39
CA GLU A 245 5.24 -3.05 17.79
C GLU A 245 6.21 -3.20 16.61
N ILE A 246 6.68 -4.42 16.38
CA ILE A 246 7.47 -4.77 15.20
C ILE A 246 6.71 -5.87 14.49
N HIS A 247 6.45 -5.68 13.21
CA HIS A 247 5.80 -6.67 12.36
C HIS A 247 6.39 -6.66 10.96
N VAL A 248 6.17 -7.76 10.25
CA VAL A 248 6.59 -7.95 8.87
C VAL A 248 5.34 -8.17 8.04
N ASP A 249 5.12 -7.29 7.08
CA ASP A 249 3.98 -7.34 6.18
C ASP A 249 4.37 -7.89 4.82
N PHE A 250 3.56 -8.85 4.37
CA PHE A 250 3.62 -9.40 3.03
C PHE A 250 2.43 -8.90 2.24
N MET A 251 2.68 -8.03 1.27
CA MET A 251 1.65 -7.48 0.39
C MET A 251 1.85 -8.03 -1.02
N VAL A 252 0.76 -8.46 -1.66
CA VAL A 252 0.76 -8.73 -3.11
C VAL A 252 0.22 -7.52 -3.85
N GLY A 253 0.84 -7.18 -4.97
CA GLY A 253 0.44 -6.06 -5.80
C GLY A 253 0.38 -6.35 -7.29
N ILE A 254 -0.55 -5.68 -7.99
CA ILE A 254 -0.55 -5.57 -9.45
C ILE A 254 -0.69 -4.11 -9.88
N LEU A 255 -0.10 -3.78 -11.01
CA LEU A 255 -0.17 -2.45 -11.59
C LEU A 255 -1.60 -2.10 -12.04
N LEU A 256 -1.99 -0.86 -11.76
CA LEU A 256 -3.21 -0.26 -12.26
C LEU A 256 -2.90 0.68 -13.43
N ASP A 257 -3.84 0.77 -14.38
CA ASP A 257 -3.81 1.79 -15.41
C ASP A 257 -4.27 3.13 -14.81
N LEU A 258 -3.34 4.11 -14.75
CA LEU A 258 -3.59 5.43 -14.17
C LEU A 258 -4.74 6.17 -14.88
N GLU A 259 -4.89 6.01 -16.19
CA GLU A 259 -5.96 6.67 -16.96
C GLU A 259 -7.35 6.10 -16.61
N ARG A 260 -7.37 4.95 -15.94
CA ARG A 260 -8.57 4.20 -15.56
C ARG A 260 -8.86 4.26 -14.06
N LEU A 261 -8.03 4.99 -13.31
CA LEU A 261 -8.25 5.29 -11.91
C LEU A 261 -9.01 6.62 -11.80
N ILE A 262 -10.24 6.55 -11.29
CA ILE A 262 -11.15 7.70 -11.20
C ILE A 262 -11.42 8.00 -9.73
N VAL A 263 -11.22 9.28 -9.36
CA VAL A 263 -11.52 9.83 -8.03
C VAL A 263 -12.83 10.61 -8.07
N GLN A 264 -13.70 10.41 -7.08
CA GLN A 264 -14.97 11.12 -6.90
C GLN A 264 -15.15 11.64 -5.47
#